data_AF-A0A7S0J0X4-F1
#
_entry.id   AF-A0A7S0J0X4-F1
#
_cell.length_a   1.000
_cell.length_b   1.000
_cell.length_c   1.000
_cell.angle_alpha   90.00
_cell.angle_beta   90.00
_cell.angle_gamma   90.00
#
_symmetry.space_group_name_H-M   'P 1'
#
loop_
_entity.id
_entity.type
_entity.pdbx_description
1 polymer ?
#
loop_
_entity_poly.entity_id
_entity_poly.type
_entity_poly.pdbx_seq_one_letter_code
_entity_poly.pdbx_strand_id
1 'polypeptide(L)'
;ASLDELLDHVSGAALGAAEAAAASAKVVSNGRWLKTNQSLLRRSLELVDAFEASLDAPLFSRGTFPRRSPCADAAAGCVDIFDTSRALMGVMQVLVDEVYHADAACIVGLVDGRSWRTASFFPGDAPPPTDPSVVHAVTVEASHPATWGIPVGYQHLHARKPTGLYLAAGQVATLRVPQSVIDVGGFRLLVGGSTNDFVSKDRHSRMDRVSVELPITKRLTTVASPLGGGIHILVPYLAVLGEVSLEISGGVIAAPLFQRTSTTRTSATDWRAQRGAPGSWATFETD
;
A
#
# COMPACT_ATOMS: atom_id res chain seq x y z
N ALA A 1 21.94 -1.82 -16.03
CA ALA A 1 22.75 -2.95 -15.51
C ALA A 1 21.88 -3.84 -14.63
N SER A 2 21.79 -3.66 -13.30
CA SER A 2 21.09 -4.65 -12.46
C SER A 2 19.58 -4.81 -12.70
N LEU A 3 18.88 -3.75 -13.11
CA LEU A 3 17.48 -3.88 -13.55
C LEU A 3 17.36 -4.65 -14.88
N ASP A 4 18.33 -4.46 -15.79
CA ASP A 4 18.35 -5.15 -17.08
C ASP A 4 18.72 -6.63 -16.90
N GLU A 5 19.71 -6.92 -16.07
CA GLU A 5 20.10 -8.28 -15.67
C GLU A 5 18.89 -9.05 -15.12
N LEU A 6 18.14 -8.46 -14.20
CA LEU A 6 16.92 -9.07 -13.65
C LEU A 6 15.81 -9.21 -14.69
N LEU A 7 15.68 -8.24 -15.61
CA LEU A 7 14.65 -8.31 -16.65
C LEU A 7 14.95 -9.44 -17.65
N ASP A 8 16.20 -9.54 -18.09
CA ASP A 8 16.66 -10.60 -18.97
C ASP A 8 16.46 -11.96 -18.29
N HIS A 9 16.72 -12.05 -16.97
CA HIS A 9 16.46 -13.24 -16.16
C HIS A 9 15.01 -13.71 -16.19
N VAL A 10 14.06 -12.82 -15.88
CA VAL A 10 12.64 -13.18 -15.90
C VAL A 10 12.10 -13.38 -17.33
N SER A 11 12.81 -12.87 -18.35
CA SER A 11 12.45 -13.00 -19.77
C SER A 11 13.10 -14.23 -20.46
N GLY A 12 13.86 -15.05 -19.73
CA GLY A 12 14.37 -16.34 -20.21
C GLY A 12 15.90 -16.48 -20.31
N ALA A 13 16.68 -15.43 -20.06
CA ALA A 13 18.13 -15.52 -19.95
C ALA A 13 18.54 -15.87 -18.51
N ALA A 14 18.69 -17.16 -18.19
CA ALA A 14 18.88 -17.59 -16.81
C ALA A 14 20.20 -17.08 -16.18
N LEU A 15 20.11 -16.01 -15.38
CA LEU A 15 21.06 -15.73 -14.29
C LEU A 15 21.05 -16.89 -13.28
N GLY A 16 22.20 -17.14 -12.66
CA GLY A 16 22.26 -17.99 -11.47
C GLY A 16 21.56 -17.33 -10.28
N ALA A 17 21.05 -18.13 -9.35
CA ALA A 17 20.34 -17.66 -8.15
C ALA A 17 21.12 -16.59 -7.35
N ALA A 18 22.45 -16.75 -7.24
CA ALA A 18 23.32 -15.81 -6.54
C ALA A 18 23.45 -14.46 -7.28
N GLU A 19 23.46 -14.49 -8.62
CA GLU A 19 23.56 -13.29 -9.46
C GLU A 19 22.25 -12.50 -9.41
N ALA A 20 21.09 -13.19 -9.52
CA ALA A 20 19.79 -12.57 -9.37
C ALA A 20 19.62 -11.93 -7.98
N ALA A 21 20.05 -12.62 -6.92
CA ALA A 21 20.03 -12.09 -5.56
C ALA A 21 20.92 -10.85 -5.41
N ALA A 22 22.13 -10.86 -5.98
CA ALA A 22 23.06 -9.72 -5.95
C ALA A 22 22.52 -8.52 -6.74
N ALA A 23 21.95 -8.74 -7.93
CA ALA A 23 21.33 -7.70 -8.74
C ALA A 23 20.15 -7.07 -8.01
N SER A 24 19.28 -7.88 -7.40
CA SER A 24 18.17 -7.38 -6.55
C SER A 24 18.67 -6.57 -5.37
N ALA A 25 19.66 -7.06 -4.62
CA ALA A 25 20.23 -6.33 -3.48
C ALA A 25 20.81 -4.97 -3.89
N LYS A 26 21.39 -4.88 -5.10
CA LYS A 26 21.87 -3.61 -5.66
C LYS A 26 20.74 -2.66 -6.01
N VAL A 27 19.62 -3.14 -6.55
CA VAL A 27 18.41 -2.32 -6.77
C VAL A 27 17.86 -1.82 -5.43
N VAL A 28 17.70 -2.71 -4.45
CA VAL A 28 17.16 -2.37 -3.12
C VAL A 28 18.01 -1.32 -2.41
N SER A 29 19.33 -1.49 -2.38
CA SER A 29 20.24 -0.52 -1.74
C SER A 29 20.26 0.87 -2.39
N ASN A 30 19.79 0.97 -3.64
CA ASN A 30 19.70 2.21 -4.40
C ASN A 30 18.25 2.71 -4.57
N GLY A 31 17.29 2.11 -3.88
CA GLY A 31 15.85 2.37 -4.01
C GLY A 31 15.44 3.83 -3.95
N ARG A 32 16.08 4.63 -3.08
CA ARG A 32 15.82 6.07 -2.91
C ARG A 32 15.93 6.89 -4.20
N TRP A 33 16.64 6.40 -5.21
CA TRP A 33 16.82 7.07 -6.50
C TRP A 33 15.75 6.72 -7.52
N LEU A 34 14.92 5.68 -7.27
CA LEU A 34 13.93 5.22 -8.23
C LEU A 34 12.89 6.30 -8.50
N LYS A 35 12.31 6.90 -7.45
CA LYS A 35 11.24 7.90 -7.60
C LYS A 35 11.68 9.15 -8.37
N THR A 36 12.91 9.61 -8.18
CA THR A 36 13.43 10.84 -8.79
C THR A 36 14.01 10.62 -10.19
N ASN A 37 14.20 9.37 -10.61
CA ASN A 37 14.69 9.02 -11.93
C ASN A 37 13.63 8.24 -12.70
N GLN A 38 12.87 8.93 -13.56
CA GLN A 38 11.79 8.33 -14.33
C GLN A 38 12.23 7.14 -15.20
N SER A 39 13.47 7.15 -15.71
CA SER A 39 13.99 6.03 -16.51
C SER A 39 14.19 4.77 -15.66
N LEU A 40 14.77 4.93 -14.46
CA LEU A 40 14.93 3.83 -13.51
C LEU A 40 13.58 3.34 -13.00
N LEU A 41 12.67 4.25 -12.63
CA LEU A 41 11.33 3.88 -12.17
C LEU A 41 10.59 3.09 -13.24
N ARG A 42 10.55 3.59 -14.48
CA ARG A 42 9.90 2.90 -15.59
C ARG A 42 10.47 1.49 -15.75
N ARG A 43 11.79 1.36 -15.73
CA ARG A 43 12.46 0.07 -15.87
C ARG A 43 12.18 -0.88 -14.70
N SER A 44 12.10 -0.37 -13.47
CA SER A 44 11.70 -1.18 -12.31
C SER A 44 10.24 -1.64 -12.39
N LEU A 45 9.34 -0.80 -12.91
CA LEU A 45 7.95 -1.18 -13.11
C LEU A 45 7.81 -2.23 -14.23
N GLU A 46 8.51 -2.05 -15.36
CA GLU A 46 8.60 -3.06 -16.44
C GLU A 46 9.13 -4.41 -15.92
N LEU A 47 10.11 -4.39 -15.02
CA LEU A 47 10.63 -5.61 -14.39
C LEU A 47 9.57 -6.33 -13.55
N VAL A 48 8.77 -5.59 -12.77
CA VAL A 48 7.67 -6.19 -12.00
C VAL A 48 6.60 -6.74 -12.94
N ASP A 49 6.25 -6.02 -14.01
CA ASP A 49 5.27 -6.46 -15.00
C ASP A 49 5.74 -7.76 -15.68
N ALA A 50 7.01 -7.85 -16.08
CA ALA A 50 7.60 -9.04 -16.69
C ALA A 50 7.68 -10.23 -15.71
N PHE A 51 8.06 -9.98 -14.46
CA PHE A 51 8.06 -11.01 -13.41
C PHE A 51 6.66 -11.54 -13.15
N GLU A 52 5.66 -10.66 -12.98
CA GLU A 52 4.30 -11.11 -12.76
C GLU A 52 3.73 -11.84 -13.98
N ALA A 53 4.13 -11.49 -15.21
CA ALA A 53 3.79 -12.22 -16.43
C ALA A 53 4.48 -13.59 -16.54
N SER A 54 5.67 -13.76 -15.95
CA SER A 54 6.39 -15.04 -15.93
C SER A 54 5.79 -16.06 -14.95
N LEU A 55 4.88 -15.63 -14.06
CA LEU A 55 4.21 -16.51 -13.10
C LEU A 55 2.88 -17.03 -13.67
N ASP A 56 2.65 -18.33 -13.55
CA ASP A 56 1.34 -18.94 -13.88
C ASP A 56 0.18 -18.37 -13.06
N ALA A 57 0.46 -17.93 -11.82
CA ALA A 57 -0.53 -17.45 -10.85
C ALA A 57 0.09 -16.35 -9.97
N PRO A 58 -0.72 -15.49 -9.31
CA PRO A 58 -0.20 -14.46 -8.40
C PRO A 58 0.75 -15.04 -7.34
N LEU A 59 1.80 -14.28 -7.00
CA LEU A 59 2.95 -14.77 -6.22
C LEU A 59 2.60 -15.58 -4.95
N PHE A 60 1.58 -15.17 -4.21
CA PHE A 60 1.18 -15.83 -2.94
C PHE A 60 -0.06 -16.73 -3.06
N SER A 61 -0.65 -16.88 -4.26
CA SER A 61 -1.85 -17.70 -4.42
C SER A 61 -1.58 -19.20 -4.26
N ARG A 62 -0.31 -19.63 -4.41
CA ARG A 62 0.12 -21.02 -4.20
C ARG A 62 0.66 -21.30 -2.78
N GLY A 63 0.60 -20.31 -1.89
CA GLY A 63 1.02 -20.44 -0.49
C GLY A 63 2.28 -19.63 -0.16
N THR A 64 3.06 -20.14 0.79
CA THR A 64 4.18 -19.41 1.40
C THR A 64 5.52 -19.92 0.90
N PHE A 65 6.53 -19.05 0.81
CA PHE A 65 7.90 -19.44 0.45
C PHE A 65 8.93 -18.97 1.48
N PRO A 66 10.06 -19.68 1.67
CA PRO A 66 11.06 -19.31 2.66
C PRO A 66 11.79 -18.03 2.26
N ARG A 67 12.08 -17.17 3.24
CA ARG A 67 12.81 -15.90 3.05
C ARG A 67 14.27 -16.12 2.69
N ARG A 68 14.87 -17.20 3.19
CA ARG A 68 16.24 -17.59 2.87
C ARG A 68 16.23 -18.78 1.93
N SER A 69 17.25 -18.87 1.09
CA SER A 69 17.46 -20.04 0.26
C SER A 69 17.68 -21.27 1.14
N PRO A 70 16.91 -22.37 0.97
CA PRO A 70 17.25 -23.64 1.59
C PRO A 70 18.55 -24.23 1.03
N CYS A 71 19.02 -23.72 -0.11
CA CYS A 71 20.24 -24.16 -0.79
C CYS A 71 21.50 -23.38 -0.37
N ALA A 72 21.40 -22.40 0.54
CA ALA A 72 22.52 -21.52 0.90
C ALA A 72 23.76 -22.29 1.39
N ASP A 73 23.55 -23.38 2.13
CA ASP A 73 24.60 -24.25 2.67
C ASP A 73 24.53 -25.68 2.10
N ALA A 74 23.81 -25.87 0.99
CA ALA A 74 23.57 -27.20 0.43
C ALA A 74 24.70 -27.67 -0.50
N ALA A 75 24.82 -28.99 -0.66
CA ALA A 75 25.73 -29.59 -1.64
C ALA A 75 25.37 -29.18 -3.08
N ALA A 76 26.32 -29.34 -4.00
CA ALA A 76 26.13 -29.06 -5.42
C ALA A 76 24.89 -29.80 -5.97
N GLY A 77 24.02 -29.08 -6.69
CA GLY A 77 22.80 -29.62 -7.31
C GLY A 77 21.49 -29.32 -6.57
N CYS A 78 21.52 -28.55 -5.47
CA CYS A 78 20.29 -28.05 -4.84
C CYS A 78 19.57 -27.06 -5.76
N VAL A 79 18.28 -27.32 -6.05
CA VAL A 79 17.44 -26.46 -6.89
C VAL A 79 16.53 -25.63 -6.00
N ASP A 80 16.64 -24.31 -6.11
CA ASP A 80 15.87 -23.37 -5.33
C ASP A 80 14.82 -22.67 -6.18
N ILE A 81 13.62 -23.25 -6.22
CA ILE A 81 12.52 -22.78 -7.08
C ILE A 81 11.94 -21.41 -6.71
N PHE A 82 12.41 -20.78 -5.61
CA PHE A 82 11.92 -19.49 -5.13
C PHE A 82 12.98 -18.38 -5.21
N ASP A 83 14.11 -18.62 -5.85
CA ASP A 83 15.21 -17.67 -5.97
C ASP A 83 14.78 -16.36 -6.67
N THR A 84 14.12 -16.51 -7.82
CA THR A 84 13.54 -15.41 -8.60
C THR A 84 12.49 -14.70 -7.77
N SER A 85 11.57 -15.45 -7.15
CA SER A 85 10.52 -14.88 -6.29
C SER A 85 11.09 -14.06 -5.14
N ARG A 86 12.17 -14.51 -4.47
CA ARG A 86 12.83 -13.73 -3.42
C ARG A 86 13.53 -12.49 -3.95
N ALA A 87 14.24 -12.60 -5.08
CA ALA A 87 14.92 -11.47 -5.69
C ALA A 87 13.90 -10.37 -6.08
N LEU A 88 12.82 -10.74 -6.74
CA LEU A 88 11.81 -9.79 -7.22
C LEU A 88 10.93 -9.26 -6.08
N MET A 89 10.68 -10.07 -5.05
CA MET A 89 10.05 -9.60 -3.80
C MET A 89 10.82 -8.43 -3.19
N GLY A 90 12.16 -8.45 -3.21
CA GLY A 90 12.99 -7.31 -2.78
C GLY A 90 12.74 -6.03 -3.60
N VAL A 91 12.65 -6.16 -4.92
CA VAL A 91 12.38 -5.04 -5.84
C VAL A 91 10.97 -4.47 -5.63
N MET A 92 9.96 -5.33 -5.51
CA MET A 92 8.59 -4.90 -5.22
C MET A 92 8.52 -4.17 -3.87
N GLN A 93 9.20 -4.68 -2.84
CA GLN A 93 9.22 -4.02 -1.52
C GLN A 93 9.85 -2.64 -1.56
N VAL A 94 11.00 -2.48 -2.23
CA VAL A 94 11.63 -1.16 -2.30
C VAL A 94 10.81 -0.16 -3.12
N LEU A 95 10.02 -0.62 -4.10
CA LEU A 95 9.05 0.25 -4.79
C LEU A 95 7.95 0.73 -3.85
N VAL A 96 7.38 -0.14 -3.00
CA VAL A 96 6.42 0.27 -1.98
C VAL A 96 7.03 1.33 -1.06
N ASP A 97 8.24 1.04 -0.54
CA ASP A 97 8.90 1.84 0.49
C ASP A 97 9.40 3.20 -0.01
N GLU A 98 10.00 3.25 -1.21
CA GLU A 98 10.71 4.45 -1.70
C GLU A 98 9.93 5.22 -2.77
N VAL A 99 8.97 4.57 -3.46
CA VAL A 99 8.22 5.19 -4.57
C VAL A 99 6.80 5.54 -4.14
N TYR A 100 6.06 4.55 -3.63
CA TYR A 100 4.64 4.72 -3.30
C TYR A 100 4.40 5.37 -1.92
N HIS A 101 5.35 5.30 -0.99
CA HIS A 101 5.28 5.91 0.35
C HIS A 101 5.50 7.44 0.36
N ALA A 102 5.07 8.14 -0.69
CA ALA A 102 5.16 9.58 -0.84
C ALA A 102 4.21 10.06 -1.94
N ASP A 103 3.96 11.37 -2.02
CA ASP A 103 3.06 11.97 -3.00
C ASP A 103 3.35 11.49 -4.43
N ALA A 104 2.33 10.97 -5.11
CA ALA A 104 2.44 10.34 -6.41
C ALA A 104 2.26 11.31 -7.59
N ALA A 105 2.01 12.60 -7.36
CA ALA A 105 1.70 13.58 -8.41
C ALA A 105 2.73 13.60 -9.56
N CYS A 106 4.02 13.42 -9.27
CA CYS A 106 5.08 13.44 -10.28
C CYS A 106 5.27 12.11 -11.04
N ILE A 107 4.59 11.04 -10.62
CA ILE A 107 4.73 9.68 -11.19
C ILE A 107 3.42 9.09 -11.70
N VAL A 108 2.30 9.83 -11.65
CA VAL A 108 0.96 9.36 -12.07
C VAL A 108 1.00 8.68 -13.44
N GLY A 109 1.61 9.30 -14.45
CA GLY A 109 1.71 8.74 -15.81
C GLY A 109 2.54 7.46 -15.94
N LEU A 110 3.21 7.01 -14.88
CA LEU A 110 3.94 5.74 -14.83
C LEU A 110 3.22 4.67 -14.01
N VAL A 111 2.48 5.06 -12.96
CA VAL A 111 1.90 4.10 -12.00
C VAL A 111 0.40 3.90 -12.15
N ASP A 112 -0.32 4.82 -12.79
CA ASP A 112 -1.76 4.71 -12.95
C ASP A 112 -2.13 3.52 -13.85
N GLY A 113 -3.07 2.70 -13.39
CA GLY A 113 -3.45 1.44 -14.01
C GLY A 113 -2.48 0.27 -13.79
N ARG A 114 -1.36 0.45 -13.08
CA ARG A 114 -0.38 -0.63 -12.84
C ARG A 114 -0.63 -1.33 -11.50
N SER A 115 -1.59 -2.24 -11.49
CA SER A 115 -1.87 -3.09 -10.33
C SER A 115 -0.89 -4.27 -10.28
N TRP A 116 -0.57 -4.74 -9.08
CA TRP A 116 0.14 -6.01 -8.93
C TRP A 116 -0.86 -7.16 -8.79
N ARG A 117 -0.64 -8.26 -9.52
CA ARG A 117 -1.48 -9.46 -9.48
C ARG A 117 -1.64 -9.98 -8.05
N THR A 118 -0.61 -9.85 -7.21
CA THR A 118 -0.70 -10.24 -5.79
C THR A 118 -1.79 -9.49 -5.01
N ALA A 119 -2.24 -8.31 -5.45
CA ALA A 119 -3.28 -7.55 -4.78
C ALA A 119 -4.58 -8.36 -4.65
N SER A 120 -4.90 -9.18 -5.66
CA SER A 120 -6.07 -10.06 -5.66
C SER A 120 -6.05 -11.13 -4.56
N PHE A 121 -4.86 -11.51 -4.07
CA PHE A 121 -4.70 -12.42 -2.94
C PHE A 121 -4.71 -11.67 -1.60
N PHE A 122 -3.87 -10.65 -1.48
CA PHE A 122 -3.84 -9.76 -0.32
C PHE A 122 -3.45 -8.35 -0.79
N PRO A 123 -4.21 -7.29 -0.45
CA PRO A 123 -5.35 -7.26 0.49
C PRO A 123 -6.63 -7.94 -0.01
N GLY A 124 -6.76 -8.22 -1.29
CA GLY A 124 -7.95 -8.83 -1.88
C GLY A 124 -8.39 -8.05 -3.12
N ASP A 125 -9.19 -8.71 -3.94
CA ASP A 125 -9.69 -8.13 -5.18
C ASP A 125 -10.72 -7.03 -4.91
N ALA A 126 -10.58 -5.92 -5.62
CA ALA A 126 -11.45 -4.75 -5.55
C ALA A 126 -11.43 -4.06 -6.92
N PRO A 127 -12.57 -3.98 -7.63
CA PRO A 127 -12.59 -3.41 -8.97
C PRO A 127 -12.32 -1.91 -8.94
N PRO A 128 -11.71 -1.34 -10.00
CA PRO A 128 -11.66 0.11 -10.15
C PRO A 128 -13.08 0.71 -10.27
N PRO A 129 -13.28 2.01 -9.95
CA PRO A 129 -14.58 2.65 -10.10
C PRO A 129 -15.01 2.70 -11.56
N THR A 130 -16.32 2.68 -11.79
CA THR A 130 -16.90 2.86 -13.13
C THR A 130 -16.69 4.29 -13.65
N ASP A 131 -16.62 5.27 -12.75
CA ASP A 131 -16.36 6.67 -13.06
C ASP A 131 -15.34 7.26 -12.06
N PRO A 132 -14.06 7.42 -12.45
CA PRO A 132 -13.03 7.98 -11.58
C PRO A 132 -13.15 9.50 -11.37
N SER A 133 -14.07 10.18 -12.08
CA SER A 133 -14.32 11.62 -11.91
C SER A 133 -15.23 11.93 -10.72
N VAL A 134 -15.90 10.93 -10.14
CA VAL A 134 -16.73 11.08 -8.96
C VAL A 134 -15.90 11.59 -7.78
N VAL A 135 -16.40 12.65 -7.13
CA VAL A 135 -15.81 13.22 -5.93
C VAL A 135 -16.61 12.74 -4.72
N HIS A 136 -15.95 12.03 -3.82
CA HIS A 136 -16.53 11.55 -2.58
C HIS A 136 -16.27 12.56 -1.46
N ALA A 137 -17.33 13.19 -0.96
CA ALA A 137 -17.26 13.96 0.27
C ALA A 137 -17.33 13.00 1.48
N VAL A 138 -16.32 13.05 2.34
CA VAL A 138 -16.25 12.25 3.57
C VAL A 138 -16.02 13.15 4.77
N THR A 139 -16.64 12.81 5.90
CA THR A 139 -16.41 13.49 7.17
C THR A 139 -15.62 12.58 8.08
N VAL A 140 -14.55 13.09 8.69
CA VAL A 140 -13.73 12.35 9.67
C VAL A 140 -13.64 13.15 10.97
N GLU A 141 -13.67 12.47 12.11
CA GLU A 141 -13.38 13.07 13.41
C GLU A 141 -11.86 13.31 13.54
N ALA A 142 -11.42 14.54 13.32
CA ALA A 142 -10.02 14.95 13.25
C ALA A 142 -9.47 15.44 14.60
N SER A 143 -9.99 14.92 15.71
CA SER A 143 -9.43 15.14 17.05
C SER A 143 -8.77 13.88 17.62
N HIS A 144 -7.63 14.09 18.26
CA HIS A 144 -6.98 13.12 19.13
C HIS A 144 -6.42 13.85 20.37
N PRO A 145 -7.30 14.35 21.26
CA PRO A 145 -6.88 15.11 22.42
C PRO A 145 -6.14 14.22 23.42
N ALA A 146 -5.43 14.87 24.35
CA ALA A 146 -4.94 14.17 25.53
C ALA A 146 -6.12 13.63 26.35
N THR A 147 -6.07 12.34 26.67
CA THR A 147 -7.05 11.69 27.55
C THR A 147 -6.59 11.77 29.00
N TRP A 148 -7.53 11.97 29.92
CA TRP A 148 -7.25 11.86 31.36
C TRP A 148 -7.12 10.39 31.77
N GLY A 149 -6.35 10.10 32.82
CA GLY A 149 -6.23 8.75 33.38
C GLY A 149 -4.83 8.13 33.22
N ILE A 150 -4.76 6.80 33.34
CA ILE A 150 -3.51 6.06 33.20
C ILE A 150 -3.13 6.03 31.70
N PRO A 151 -1.86 6.32 31.35
CA PRO A 151 -1.38 6.18 29.99
C PRO A 151 -1.74 4.83 29.38
N VAL A 152 -2.48 4.85 28.26
CA VAL A 152 -2.76 3.63 27.50
C VAL A 152 -1.69 3.41 26.45
N GLY A 153 -1.43 2.15 26.10
CA GLY A 153 -0.47 1.82 25.05
C GLY A 153 -0.82 2.55 23.75
N TYR A 154 0.21 3.10 23.09
CA TYR A 154 0.08 3.79 21.80
C TYR A 154 -0.73 5.10 21.81
N GLN A 155 -1.08 5.67 22.97
CA GLN A 155 -1.89 6.89 23.09
C GLN A 155 -1.33 8.15 22.40
N HIS A 156 -0.04 8.14 22.02
CA HIS A 156 0.64 9.25 21.35
C HIS A 156 0.87 8.99 19.85
N LEU A 157 0.53 7.79 19.37
CA LEU A 157 0.54 7.50 17.94
C LEU A 157 -0.67 8.14 17.27
N HIS A 158 -0.63 8.30 15.96
CA HIS A 158 -1.77 8.83 15.24
C HIS A 158 -3.03 7.97 15.44
N ALA A 159 -4.16 8.63 15.67
CA ALA A 159 -5.46 7.97 15.63
C ALA A 159 -5.84 7.69 14.18
N ARG A 160 -6.15 6.43 13.86
CA ARG A 160 -6.54 6.00 12.51
C ARG A 160 -8.04 6.23 12.31
N LYS A 161 -8.39 7.17 11.43
CA LYS A 161 -9.76 7.52 11.08
C LYS A 161 -10.13 6.97 9.69
N PRO A 162 -11.04 5.99 9.59
CA PRO A 162 -11.45 5.45 8.30
C PRO A 162 -12.31 6.45 7.53
N THR A 163 -12.20 6.43 6.20
CA THR A 163 -13.01 7.27 5.31
C THR A 163 -14.22 6.55 4.72
N GLY A 164 -14.30 5.23 4.89
CA GLY A 164 -15.29 4.39 4.19
C GLY A 164 -14.99 4.22 2.69
N LEU A 165 -13.79 4.58 2.24
CA LEU A 165 -13.34 4.43 0.86
C LEU A 165 -12.17 3.44 0.76
N TYR A 166 -12.04 2.85 -0.43
CA TYR A 166 -10.99 1.91 -0.80
C TYR A 166 -10.33 2.39 -2.09
N LEU A 167 -9.00 2.46 -2.13
CA LEU A 167 -8.25 2.66 -3.37
C LEU A 167 -8.12 1.31 -4.07
N ALA A 168 -8.65 1.19 -5.29
CA ALA A 168 -8.46 -0.02 -6.08
C ALA A 168 -6.98 -0.19 -6.45
N ALA A 169 -6.53 -1.44 -6.59
CA ALA A 169 -5.13 -1.75 -6.84
C ALA A 169 -4.65 -1.11 -8.15
N GLY A 170 -3.44 -0.52 -8.11
CA GLY A 170 -2.83 0.14 -9.27
C GLY A 170 -3.46 1.48 -9.66
N GLN A 171 -4.44 1.98 -8.92
CA GLN A 171 -5.08 3.25 -9.21
C GLN A 171 -4.44 4.41 -8.43
N VAL A 172 -4.76 5.63 -8.87
CA VAL A 172 -4.38 6.89 -8.23
C VAL A 172 -5.61 7.56 -7.63
N ALA A 173 -5.46 8.16 -6.44
CA ALA A 173 -6.46 9.02 -5.82
C ALA A 173 -5.89 10.39 -5.47
N THR A 174 -6.76 11.39 -5.44
CA THR A 174 -6.44 12.74 -4.97
C THR A 174 -7.29 13.06 -3.74
N LEU A 175 -6.62 13.40 -2.64
CA LEU A 175 -7.23 13.90 -1.41
C LEU A 175 -7.18 15.42 -1.39
N ARG A 176 -8.33 16.06 -1.17
CA ARG A 176 -8.45 17.47 -0.83
C ARG A 176 -8.81 17.64 0.64
N VAL A 177 -8.02 18.44 1.35
CA VAL A 177 -8.25 18.79 2.77
C VAL A 177 -8.43 20.29 2.96
N PRO A 178 -9.14 20.75 4.00
CA PRO A 178 -9.23 22.17 4.32
C PRO A 178 -7.90 22.70 4.89
N GLN A 179 -7.75 24.03 4.88
CA GLN A 179 -6.53 24.69 5.34
C GLN A 179 -6.22 24.40 6.82
N SER A 180 -7.23 24.21 7.66
CA SER A 180 -7.07 23.87 9.09
C SER A 180 -6.25 22.59 9.33
N VAL A 181 -6.37 21.58 8.46
CA VAL A 181 -5.57 20.34 8.54
C VAL A 181 -4.09 20.64 8.29
N ILE A 182 -3.79 21.57 7.38
CA ILE A 182 -2.43 21.98 7.04
C ILE A 182 -1.84 22.84 8.17
N ASP A 183 -2.65 23.76 8.71
CA ASP A 183 -2.23 24.70 9.75
C ASP A 183 -1.88 23.97 11.06
N VAL A 184 -2.63 22.92 11.42
CA VAL A 184 -2.29 22.05 12.57
C VAL A 184 -1.06 21.18 12.25
N GLY A 185 -0.96 20.68 11.02
CA GLY A 185 0.13 19.82 10.58
C GLY A 185 0.13 18.43 11.24
N GLY A 186 1.08 17.58 10.85
CA GLY A 186 1.25 16.24 11.43
C GLY A 186 0.27 15.17 10.93
N PHE A 187 -0.77 15.52 10.18
CA PHE A 187 -1.69 14.57 9.55
C PHE A 187 -0.99 13.74 8.47
N ARG A 188 -1.41 12.48 8.33
CA ARG A 188 -0.95 11.60 7.26
C ARG A 188 -2.13 10.89 6.58
N LEU A 189 -1.94 10.55 5.32
CA LEU A 189 -2.83 9.70 4.54
C LEU A 189 -2.27 8.28 4.60
N LEU A 190 -3.12 7.29 4.85
CA LEU A 190 -2.78 5.86 4.85
C LEU A 190 -3.70 5.14 3.86
N VAL A 191 -3.11 4.41 2.92
CA VAL A 191 -3.83 3.45 2.06
C VAL A 191 -3.33 2.05 2.36
N GLY A 192 -4.22 1.19 2.83
CA GLY A 192 -3.89 -0.18 3.21
C GLY A 192 -4.69 -0.67 4.42
N GLY A 193 -4.69 -1.99 4.63
CA GLY A 193 -5.37 -2.62 5.77
C GLY A 193 -4.48 -2.79 7.01
N SER A 194 -3.20 -3.10 6.81
CA SER A 194 -2.24 -3.47 7.86
C SER A 194 -0.91 -2.73 7.69
N THR A 195 -0.45 -2.10 8.77
CA THR A 195 0.85 -1.40 8.85
C THR A 195 1.96 -2.29 9.43
N ASN A 196 1.67 -3.57 9.70
CA ASN A 196 2.66 -4.51 10.24
C ASN A 196 3.73 -4.83 9.20
N ASP A 197 4.99 -4.70 9.61
CA ASP A 197 6.14 -5.19 8.86
C ASP A 197 6.46 -6.64 9.24
N PHE A 198 6.55 -7.51 8.24
CA PHE A 198 6.88 -8.93 8.40
C PHE A 198 8.30 -9.31 7.97
N VAL A 199 9.21 -8.35 7.79
CA VAL A 199 10.62 -8.59 7.43
C VAL A 199 11.33 -9.57 8.36
N SER A 200 10.93 -9.62 9.65
CA SER A 200 11.51 -10.52 10.66
C SER A 200 11.00 -11.96 10.60
N LYS A 201 10.03 -12.27 9.73
CA LYS A 201 9.48 -13.63 9.58
C LYS A 201 10.34 -14.47 8.64
N ASP A 202 10.52 -15.75 8.95
CA ASP A 202 11.35 -16.66 8.15
C ASP A 202 10.71 -17.10 6.83
N ARG A 203 9.42 -16.79 6.64
CA ARG A 203 8.65 -17.12 5.44
C ARG A 203 7.84 -15.91 4.97
N HIS A 204 7.65 -15.81 3.67
CA HIS A 204 6.73 -14.87 3.05
C HIS A 204 5.38 -15.55 2.82
N SER A 205 4.33 -15.00 3.43
CA SER A 205 2.92 -15.39 3.17
C SER A 205 2.13 -14.31 2.42
N ARG A 206 2.72 -13.12 2.32
CA ARG A 206 2.30 -11.95 1.55
C ARG A 206 3.52 -11.03 1.43
N MET A 207 3.37 -9.89 0.75
CA MET A 207 4.39 -8.85 0.84
C MET A 207 4.61 -8.42 2.30
N ASP A 208 5.83 -8.07 2.74
CA ASP A 208 6.06 -7.78 4.16
C ASP A 208 5.37 -6.49 4.59
N ARG A 209 5.41 -5.46 3.73
CA ARG A 209 4.73 -4.18 3.91
C ARG A 209 3.73 -4.01 2.76
N VAL A 210 2.51 -3.63 3.10
CA VAL A 210 1.34 -3.67 2.20
C VAL A 210 0.52 -2.39 2.25
N SER A 211 1.00 -1.39 2.98
CA SER A 211 0.35 -0.10 3.11
C SER A 211 1.31 0.99 2.69
N VAL A 212 0.75 2.06 2.14
CA VAL A 212 1.47 3.28 1.79
C VAL A 212 0.98 4.39 2.70
N GLU A 213 1.91 5.16 3.25
CA GLU A 213 1.61 6.25 4.18
C GLU A 213 2.38 7.49 3.73
N LEU A 214 1.75 8.66 3.73
CA LEU A 214 2.37 9.89 3.28
C LEU A 214 1.86 11.09 4.06
N PRO A 215 2.69 12.10 4.34
CA PRO A 215 2.27 13.27 5.08
C PRO A 215 1.32 14.14 4.23
N ILE A 216 0.32 14.73 4.88
CA ILE A 216 -0.59 15.71 4.27
C ILE A 216 -0.03 17.10 4.57
N THR A 217 0.81 17.61 3.66
CA THR A 217 1.51 18.91 3.84
C THR A 217 0.93 20.03 2.97
N LYS A 218 -0.03 19.71 2.10
CA LYS A 218 -0.70 20.65 1.20
C LYS A 218 -2.14 20.22 1.00
N ARG A 219 -2.98 21.17 0.56
CA ARG A 219 -4.43 20.95 0.38
C ARG A 219 -4.77 19.84 -0.60
N LEU A 220 -3.91 19.56 -1.59
CA LEU A 220 -4.10 18.49 -2.57
C LEU A 220 -2.94 17.51 -2.47
N THR A 221 -3.23 16.28 -2.06
CA THR A 221 -2.24 15.19 -1.95
C THR A 221 -2.65 14.06 -2.88
N THR A 222 -1.75 13.61 -3.74
CA THR A 222 -2.00 12.50 -4.66
C THR A 222 -1.34 11.23 -4.12
N VAL A 223 -2.07 10.12 -4.10
CA VAL A 223 -1.59 8.82 -3.63
C VAL A 223 -1.82 7.75 -4.69
N ALA A 224 -0.90 6.81 -4.78
CA ALA A 224 -1.02 5.61 -5.59
C ALA A 224 -0.67 4.39 -4.73
N SER A 225 -1.28 3.24 -4.99
CA SER A 225 -0.91 1.98 -4.34
C SER A 225 -1.01 0.82 -5.34
N PRO A 226 0.05 0.05 -5.56
CA PRO A 226 -0.01 -1.09 -6.48
C PRO A 226 -0.87 -2.24 -5.92
N LEU A 227 -1.07 -2.25 -4.60
CA LEU A 227 -1.87 -3.25 -3.88
C LEU A 227 -3.30 -2.77 -3.56
N GLY A 228 -3.55 -1.47 -3.64
CA GLY A 228 -4.79 -0.87 -3.17
C GLY A 228 -4.92 -0.89 -1.64
N GLY A 229 -6.13 -0.65 -1.12
CA GLY A 229 -6.42 -0.74 0.31
C GLY A 229 -7.42 0.31 0.80
N GLY A 230 -7.90 0.13 2.03
CA GLY A 230 -8.78 1.11 2.69
C GLY A 230 -8.05 2.43 2.93
N ILE A 231 -8.75 3.54 2.69
CA ILE A 231 -8.21 4.90 2.83
C ILE A 231 -8.52 5.42 4.23
N HIS A 232 -7.49 5.87 4.94
CA HIS A 232 -7.56 6.37 6.30
C HIS A 232 -6.81 7.69 6.43
N ILE A 233 -7.30 8.53 7.34
CA ILE A 233 -6.59 9.72 7.81
C ILE A 233 -5.98 9.41 9.16
N LEU A 234 -4.68 9.62 9.29
CA LEU A 234 -3.95 9.48 10.53
C LEU A 234 -3.93 10.85 11.20
N VAL A 235 -4.69 10.98 12.29
CA VAL A 235 -4.86 12.21 13.07
C VAL A 235 -3.77 12.27 14.14
N PRO A 236 -2.91 13.30 14.16
CA PRO A 236 -1.81 13.38 15.10
C PRO A 236 -2.32 13.62 16.52
N TYR A 237 -1.57 13.11 17.51
CA TYR A 237 -1.84 13.38 18.92
C TYR A 237 -1.88 14.89 19.20
N LEU A 238 -2.81 15.31 20.06
CA LEU A 238 -3.17 16.70 20.41
C LEU A 238 -3.91 17.51 19.34
N ALA A 239 -4.22 16.95 18.16
CA ALA A 239 -5.14 17.61 17.24
C ALA A 239 -6.55 17.71 17.85
N VAL A 240 -7.23 18.83 17.63
CA VAL A 240 -8.58 19.12 18.18
C VAL A 240 -9.44 19.86 17.14
N LEU A 241 -9.50 19.33 15.92
CA LEU A 241 -10.24 19.97 14.82
C LEU A 241 -11.74 19.62 14.78
N GLY A 242 -12.19 18.62 15.55
CA GLY A 242 -13.54 18.07 15.45
C GLY A 242 -13.79 17.41 14.11
N GLU A 243 -15.03 17.42 13.64
CA GLU A 243 -15.40 16.89 12.33
C GLU A 243 -14.84 17.75 11.19
N VAL A 244 -14.09 17.11 10.30
CA VAL A 244 -13.49 17.73 9.12
C VAL A 244 -14.03 17.06 7.87
N SER A 245 -14.54 17.87 6.93
CA SER A 245 -14.95 17.40 5.60
C SER A 245 -13.75 17.37 4.65
N LEU A 246 -13.60 16.25 3.94
CA LEU A 246 -12.56 15.97 2.98
C LEU A 246 -13.21 15.56 1.65
N GLU A 247 -12.49 15.74 0.56
CA GLU A 247 -12.91 15.24 -0.75
C GLU A 247 -11.86 14.27 -1.28
N ILE A 248 -12.32 13.12 -1.78
CA ILE A 248 -11.44 12.10 -2.37
C ILE A 248 -12.01 11.71 -3.73
N SER A 249 -11.17 11.72 -4.77
CA SER A 249 -11.53 11.33 -6.13
C SER A 249 -10.44 10.48 -6.79
N GLY A 250 -10.72 9.96 -7.99
CA GLY A 250 -9.81 9.07 -8.73
C GLY A 250 -10.30 7.63 -8.67
N GLY A 251 -9.37 6.67 -8.63
CA GLY A 251 -9.67 5.23 -8.64
C GLY A 251 -10.17 4.68 -7.30
N VAL A 252 -11.06 5.40 -6.63
CA VAL A 252 -11.62 5.07 -5.32
C VAL A 252 -13.02 4.48 -5.44
N ILE A 253 -13.34 3.55 -4.55
CA ILE A 253 -14.65 2.91 -4.44
C ILE A 253 -15.11 2.91 -2.98
N ALA A 254 -16.41 2.67 -2.76
CA ALA A 254 -16.93 2.50 -1.40
C ALA A 254 -16.36 1.22 -0.74
N ALA A 255 -16.07 1.31 0.56
CA ALA A 255 -15.69 0.20 1.42
C ALA A 255 -16.71 0.04 2.55
N PRO A 256 -16.97 -1.17 3.04
CA PRO A 256 -17.81 -1.35 4.22
C PRO A 256 -17.22 -0.64 5.44
N LEU A 257 -18.01 0.23 6.07
CA LEU A 257 -17.65 0.94 7.28
C LEU A 257 -18.80 0.82 8.29
N PHE A 258 -18.48 0.38 9.50
CA PHE A 258 -19.40 0.42 10.63
C PHE A 258 -18.83 1.34 11.69
N GLN A 259 -19.59 2.34 12.09
CA GLN A 259 -19.18 3.31 13.10
C GLN A 259 -20.13 3.27 14.29
N ARG A 260 -19.54 3.21 15.47
CA ARG A 260 -20.22 3.44 16.74
C ARG A 260 -19.34 4.36 17.57
N THR A 261 -19.29 5.60 17.13
CA THR A 261 -18.56 6.70 17.77
C THR A 261 -19.53 7.65 18.48
N SER A 262 -18.98 8.65 19.15
CA SER A 262 -19.73 9.76 19.74
C SER A 262 -20.44 10.62 18.68
N THR A 263 -19.87 10.75 17.48
CA THR A 263 -20.42 11.56 16.37
C THR A 263 -21.26 10.75 15.37
N THR A 264 -20.96 9.46 15.18
CA THR A 264 -21.62 8.63 14.17
C THR A 264 -22.07 7.28 14.73
N ARG A 265 -23.31 6.90 14.45
CA ARG A 265 -23.88 5.60 14.82
C ARG A 265 -24.55 4.95 13.61
N THR A 266 -23.84 4.01 12.99
CA THR A 266 -24.36 3.21 11.88
C THR A 266 -25.56 2.38 12.35
N SER A 267 -26.74 2.60 11.76
CA SER A 267 -27.92 1.80 12.06
C SER A 267 -27.82 0.40 11.43
N ALA A 268 -28.68 -0.52 11.86
CA ALA A 268 -28.76 -1.84 11.23
C ALA A 268 -29.17 -1.76 9.75
N THR A 269 -29.94 -0.75 9.36
CA THR A 269 -30.35 -0.52 7.96
C THR A 269 -29.16 -0.01 7.15
N ASP A 270 -28.43 0.98 7.66
CA ASP A 270 -27.24 1.52 7.01
C ASP A 270 -26.18 0.44 6.82
N TRP A 271 -25.94 -0.37 7.86
CA TRP A 271 -24.99 -1.46 7.77
C TRP A 271 -25.36 -2.50 6.71
N ARG A 272 -26.65 -2.84 6.58
CA ARG A 272 -27.10 -3.77 5.53
C ARG A 272 -26.84 -3.24 4.13
N ALA A 273 -26.94 -1.93 3.93
CA ALA A 273 -26.62 -1.27 2.66
C ALA A 273 -25.11 -1.18 2.41
N GLN A 274 -24.33 -0.80 3.43
CA GLN A 274 -22.89 -0.51 3.30
C GLN A 274 -22.02 -1.77 3.27
N ARG A 275 -22.44 -2.87 3.91
CA ARG A 275 -21.64 -4.12 3.98
C ARG A 275 -21.44 -4.83 2.64
N GLY A 276 -22.22 -4.48 1.62
CA GLY A 276 -22.10 -5.00 0.27
C GLY A 276 -21.23 -4.15 -0.65
N ALA A 277 -20.58 -3.10 -0.12
CA ALA A 277 -19.69 -2.25 -0.90
C ALA A 277 -18.48 -3.06 -1.46
N PRO A 278 -17.94 -2.66 -2.63
CA PRO A 278 -16.98 -3.48 -3.39
C PRO A 278 -15.56 -3.54 -2.79
N GLY A 279 -15.21 -2.68 -1.85
CA GLY A 279 -13.92 -2.75 -1.16
C GLY A 279 -13.75 -4.06 -0.38
N SER A 280 -12.57 -4.68 -0.47
CA SER A 280 -12.33 -6.05 0.03
C SER A 280 -12.29 -6.16 1.57
N TRP A 281 -12.25 -5.03 2.29
CA TRP A 281 -12.16 -5.00 3.75
C TRP A 281 -13.26 -4.14 4.36
N ALA A 282 -13.88 -4.68 5.40
CA ALA A 282 -14.73 -3.92 6.30
C ALA A 282 -13.92 -3.28 7.42
N THR A 283 -14.23 -2.03 7.75
CA THR A 283 -13.66 -1.34 8.91
C THR A 283 -14.74 -1.10 9.96
N PHE A 284 -14.37 -1.32 11.23
CA PHE A 284 -15.22 -1.03 12.38
C PHE A 284 -14.52 0.04 13.22
N GLU A 285 -15.19 1.16 13.47
CA GLU A 285 -14.68 2.27 14.27
C GLU A 285 -15.53 2.47 15.52
N THR A 286 -14.86 2.61 16.66
CA THR A 286 -15.43 2.95 17.96
C THR A 286 -14.50 3.92 18.67
N ASP A 287 -15.03 4.79 19.52
CA ASP A 287 -14.27 5.72 20.36
C ASP A 287 -14.51 5.49 21.87
#